data_AF-A0A933MCI4-F1
#
_entry.id   AF-A0A933MCI4-F1
#
_cell.length_a   1.000
_cell.length_b   1.000
_cell.length_c   1.000
_cell.angle_alpha   90.00
_cell.angle_beta   90.00
_cell.angle_gamma   90.00
#
_symmetry.space_group_name_H-M   'P 1'
#
loop_
_entity.id
_entity.type
_entity.pdbx_description
1 polymer ?
#
loop_
_entity_poly.entity_id
_entity_poly.type
_entity_poly.pdbx_seq_one_letter_code
_entity_poly.pdbx_strand_id
1 'polypeptide(L)'
;MKKRRLDKYKSDKQFLAHARRSENYAGEQVEGSHHTVFSKRGGFVVIPVHGNKDLPTGTKRSIVKRMIAIGLSVLIMIGALLVWLGGML
;
A
#
# COMPACT_ATOMS: atom_id res chain seq x y z
N MET A 1 -4.34 7.08 -15.54
CA MET A 1 -3.82 6.65 -14.22
C MET A 1 -3.31 5.21 -14.30
N LYS A 2 -2.00 4.93 -14.21
CA LYS A 2 -1.45 3.56 -14.38
C LYS A 2 -1.90 2.68 -13.21
N LYS A 3 -2.68 1.62 -13.48
CA LYS A 3 -3.14 0.61 -12.51
C LYS A 3 -1.92 -0.02 -11.81
N ARG A 4 -1.64 0.34 -10.55
CA ARG A 4 -0.46 -0.17 -9.82
C ARG A 4 -0.82 -1.34 -8.92
N ARG A 5 -0.32 -2.51 -9.31
CA ARG A 5 -0.41 -3.81 -8.64
C ARG A 5 0.47 -3.85 -7.38
N LEU A 6 -0.13 -3.76 -6.19
CA LEU A 6 0.58 -3.86 -4.89
C LEU A 6 1.12 -5.27 -4.61
N ASP A 7 0.51 -6.30 -5.23
CA ASP A 7 0.92 -7.70 -5.19
C ASP A 7 2.31 -7.94 -5.78
N LYS A 8 2.81 -7.01 -6.61
CA LYS A 8 4.16 -7.06 -7.17
C LYS A 8 5.25 -6.61 -6.18
N TYR A 9 4.88 -5.96 -5.07
CA TYR A 9 5.86 -5.40 -4.15
C TYR A 9 6.47 -6.49 -3.28
N LYS A 10 7.77 -6.69 -3.50
CA LYS A 10 8.58 -7.69 -2.80
C LYS A 10 9.22 -7.06 -1.55
N SER A 11 9.75 -5.84 -1.68
CA SER A 11 10.48 -5.17 -0.60
C SER A 11 9.69 -4.09 0.13
N ASP A 12 10.09 -3.88 1.38
CA ASP A 12 9.68 -2.77 2.25
C ASP A 12 9.78 -1.37 1.59
N LYS A 13 10.89 -1.06 0.91
CA LYS A 13 11.12 0.22 0.23
C LYS A 13 10.13 0.46 -0.91
N GLN A 14 9.64 -0.60 -1.55
CA GLN A 14 8.63 -0.46 -2.62
C GLN A 14 7.28 0.00 -2.06
N PHE A 15 6.87 -0.51 -0.90
CA PHE A 15 5.67 -0.03 -0.20
C PHE A 15 5.80 1.43 0.21
N LEU A 16 6.93 1.80 0.81
CA LEU A 16 7.18 3.17 1.22
C LEU A 16 7.19 4.14 0.02
N ALA A 17 7.91 3.79 -1.05
CA ALA A 17 7.95 4.59 -2.27
C ALA A 17 6.60 4.66 -2.98
N HIS A 18 5.72 3.66 -2.80
CA HIS A 18 4.34 3.77 -3.27
C HIS A 18 3.55 4.76 -2.43
N ALA A 19 3.59 4.63 -1.10
CA ALA A 19 2.87 5.50 -0.18
C ALA A 19 3.21 6.98 -0.41
N ARG A 20 4.51 7.30 -0.55
CA ARG A 20 5.01 8.66 -0.85
C ARG A 20 4.55 9.23 -2.20
N ARG A 21 4.22 8.37 -3.17
CA ARG A 21 3.74 8.78 -4.50
C ARG A 21 2.21 8.86 -4.59
N SER A 22 1.52 8.57 -3.49
CA SER A 22 0.07 8.68 -3.42
C SER A 22 -0.34 10.15 -3.34
N GLU A 23 -1.41 10.53 -4.02
CA GLU A 23 -2.00 11.88 -3.91
C GLU A 23 -2.52 12.16 -2.49
N ASN A 24 -2.86 11.09 -1.75
CA ASN A 24 -3.31 11.13 -0.37
C ASN A 24 -2.16 11.10 0.65
N TYR A 25 -0.89 11.15 0.23
CA TYR A 25 0.24 11.24 1.16
C TYR A 25 0.22 12.56 1.93
N ALA A 26 0.27 12.51 3.27
CA ALA A 26 0.28 13.70 4.14
C ALA A 26 1.61 13.93 4.86
N GLY A 27 2.56 13.01 4.75
CA GLY A 27 3.83 13.07 5.46
C GLY A 27 4.21 11.73 6.08
N GLU A 28 5.38 11.69 6.69
CA GLU A 28 5.87 10.53 7.41
C GLU A 28 6.66 10.93 8.66
N GLN A 29 6.64 10.05 9.65
CA GLN A 29 7.53 10.08 10.81
C GLN A 29 8.40 8.83 10.78
N VAL A 30 9.67 8.98 11.13
CA VAL A 30 10.66 7.89 11.12
C VAL A 30 11.15 7.64 12.54
N GLU A 31 11.03 6.40 12.99
CA GLU A 31 11.57 5.95 14.26
C GLU A 31 12.36 4.65 14.04
N GLY A 32 13.68 4.76 14.14
CA GLY A 32 14.60 3.68 13.78
C GLY A 32 14.38 3.24 12.33
N SER A 33 14.03 1.96 12.15
CA SER A 33 13.73 1.35 10.86
C SER A 33 12.25 1.39 10.47
N HIS A 34 11.37 2.04 11.23
CA HIS A 34 9.93 2.09 10.96
C HIS A 34 9.51 3.46 10.41
N HIS A 35 8.80 3.44 9.28
CA HIS A 35 8.19 4.63 8.69
C HIS A 35 6.68 4.63 8.97
N THR A 36 6.22 5.57 9.78
CA THR A 36 4.79 5.84 9.98
C THR A 36 4.35 6.84 8.91
N VAL A 37 3.57 6.38 7.94
CA VAL A 37 3.08 7.21 6.83
C VAL A 37 1.64 7.63 7.07
N PHE A 38 1.38 8.93 6.98
CA PHE A 38 0.07 9.53 7.23
C PHE A 38 -0.69 9.79 5.93
N SER A 39 -2.02 9.70 6.01
CA SER A 39 -2.92 9.99 4.88
C SER A 39 -3.67 11.30 5.08
N LYS A 40 -3.86 12.06 3.99
CA LYS A 40 -4.74 13.24 3.93
C LYS A 40 -6.20 12.89 4.24
N ARG A 41 -6.60 11.63 4.05
CA ARG A 41 -7.94 11.13 4.39
C ARG A 41 -8.08 10.75 5.87
N GLY A 42 -7.03 10.94 6.66
CA GLY A 42 -6.95 10.49 8.04
C GLY A 42 -6.36 9.09 8.19
N GLY A 43 -5.76 8.84 9.35
CA GLY A 43 -5.10 7.57 9.68
C GLY A 43 -3.66 7.44 9.15
N PHE A 44 -3.04 6.31 9.48
CA PHE A 44 -1.65 6.02 9.17
C PHE A 44 -1.39 4.54 8.91
N VAL A 45 -0.26 4.23 8.28
CA VAL A 45 0.28 2.88 8.13
C VAL A 45 1.75 2.87 8.56
N VAL A 46 2.17 1.83 9.27
CA VAL A 46 3.58 1.64 9.63
C VAL A 46 4.21 0.67 8.63
N ILE A 47 5.33 1.08 8.04
CA ILE A 47 6.11 0.29 7.08
C ILE A 47 7.50 0.06 7.69
N PRO A 48 7.83 -1.17 8.14
CA PRO A 48 9.18 -1.50 8.57
C PRO A 48 10.10 -1.55 7.35
N VAL A 49 11.19 -0.79 7.37
CA VAL A 49 12.22 -0.72 6.31
C VAL A 49 13.56 -1.17 6.86
N HIS A 50 13.85 -2.46 6.71
CA HIS A 50 15.05 -3.12 7.24
C HIS A 50 15.94 -3.58 6.09
N GLY A 51 16.63 -2.63 5.44
CA GLY A 51 17.67 -2.95 4.47
C GLY A 51 17.16 -3.52 3.13
N ASN A 52 15.96 -3.13 2.68
CA ASN A 52 15.38 -3.59 1.41
C ASN A 52 15.06 -5.09 1.37
N LYS A 53 14.74 -5.68 2.52
CA LYS A 53 14.41 -7.11 2.64
C LYS A 53 12.97 -7.37 2.23
N ASP A 54 12.71 -8.61 1.83
CA ASP A 54 11.35 -9.08 1.59
C ASP A 54 10.58 -9.11 2.91
N LEU A 55 9.40 -8.51 2.89
CA LEU A 55 8.52 -8.52 4.05
C LEU A 55 7.80 -9.88 4.17
N PRO A 56 7.61 -10.40 5.39
CA PRO A 56 6.76 -11.57 5.62
C PRO A 56 5.37 -11.38 5.01
N THR A 57 4.77 -12.47 4.52
CA THR A 57 3.48 -12.41 3.80
C THR A 57 2.37 -11.78 4.65
N GLY A 58 2.31 -12.08 5.95
CA GLY A 58 1.35 -11.46 6.87
C GLY A 58 1.51 -9.95 6.99
N THR A 59 2.76 -9.49 7.15
CA THR A 59 3.10 -8.06 7.22
C THR A 59 2.72 -7.32 5.94
N LYS A 60 3.03 -7.90 4.77
CA LYS A 60 2.62 -7.34 3.47
C LYS A 60 1.12 -7.18 3.38
N ARG A 61 0.36 -8.23 3.72
CA ARG A 61 -1.12 -8.20 3.68
C ARG A 61 -1.68 -7.13 4.61
N SER A 62 -1.13 -7.00 5.82
CA SER A 62 -1.53 -5.97 6.78
C SER A 62 -1.29 -4.55 6.24
N ILE A 63 -0.10 -4.29 5.71
CA ILE A 63 0.27 -3.00 5.10
C ILE A 63 -0.66 -2.67 3.93
N VAL A 64 -0.86 -3.62 3.01
CA VAL A 64 -1.76 -3.44 1.85
C VAL A 64 -3.18 -3.08 2.32
N LYS A 65 -3.75 -3.87 3.24
CA LYS A 65 -5.10 -3.65 3.77
C LYS A 65 -5.22 -2.26 4.38
N ARG A 66 -4.22 -1.85 5.17
CA ARG A 66 -4.20 -0.54 5.81
C ARG A 66 -4.07 0.58 4.79
N MET A 67 -3.15 0.48 3.82
CA MET A 67 -2.97 1.48 2.76
C MET A 67 -4.25 1.70 1.95
N ILE A 68 -5.01 0.64 1.67
CA ILE A 68 -6.30 0.76 0.98
C ILE A 68 -7.32 1.47 1.89
N ALA A 69 -7.42 1.05 3.14
CA ALA A 69 -8.37 1.62 4.10
C ALA A 69 -8.17 3.13 4.28
N ILE A 70 -6.92 3.59 4.29
CA ILE A 70 -6.59 5.02 4.44
C ILE A 70 -6.40 5.74 3.10
N GLY A 71 -6.71 5.09 1.97
CA GLY A 71 -6.68 5.71 0.64
C GLY A 71 -5.28 5.99 0.07
N LEU A 72 -4.21 5.43 0.65
CA LEU A 72 -2.88 5.52 0.07
C LEU A 72 -2.70 4.63 -1.17
N SER A 73 -3.58 3.63 -1.38
CA SER A 73 -3.62 2.81 -2.59
C SER A 73 -5.04 2.39 -2.94
N VAL A 74 -5.27 2.03 -4.21
CA VAL A 74 -6.51 1.43 -4.70
C VAL A 74 -6.30 -0.07 -4.88
N LEU A 75 -7.23 -0.90 -4.39
CA LEU A 75 -7.21 -2.34 -4.64
C LEU A 75 -7.72 -2.60 -6.07
N ILE A 76 -6.85 -3.09 -6.95
CA ILE A 76 -7.26 -3.71 -8.21
C ILE A 76 -6.86 -5.17 -8.15
N MET A 77 -7.70 -5.98 -7.51
CA MET A 77 -7.64 -7.43 -7.63
C MET A 77 -8.23 -7.77 -9.00
N ILE A 78 -7.42 -8.35 -9.90
CA ILE A 78 -7.82 -8.71 -11.26
C ILE A 78 -9.12 -9.56 -11.26
N GLY A 79 -9.34 -10.40 -10.24
CA GLY A 79 -10.55 -11.21 -10.13
C GLY A 79 -11.83 -10.45 -9.79
N ALA A 80 -11.78 -9.42 -8.93
CA ALA A 80 -12.99 -8.73 -8.47
C ALA A 80 -13.57 -7.77 -9.52
N LEU A 81 -12.70 -7.12 -10.30
CA LEU A 81 -13.14 -6.19 -11.37
C LEU A 81 -13.69 -6.94 -12.58
N LEU A 82 -13.15 -8.12 -12.90
CA LEU A 82 -13.66 -8.99 -13.98
C LEU A 82 -15.03 -9.59 -13.64
N VAL A 83 -15.26 -9.98 -12.37
CA VAL A 83 -16.58 -10.44 -11.91
C VAL A 83 -17.62 -9.32 -11.96
N TRP A 84 -17.25 -8.09 -11.58
CA TRP A 84 -18.18 -6.97 -11.57
C TRP A 84 -18.56 -6.47 -12.97
N LEU A 85 -17.62 -6.49 -13.94
CA LEU A 85 -17.90 -6.12 -15.32
C LEU A 85 -18.54 -7.25 -16.14
N GLY A 86 -18.27 -8.52 -15.80
CA GLY A 86 -18.86 -9.68 -16.47
C GLY A 86 -20.28 -10.03 -16.02
N GLY A 87 -20.74 -9.54 -14.87
CA GLY A 87 -22.11 -9.73 -14.38
C GLY A 87 -23.12 -8.68 -14.85
N MET A 88 -22.71 -7.73 -15.68
CA MET A 88 -23.57 -6.68 -16.25
C MET A 88 -23.78 -6.82 -17.78
N LEU A 89 -23.37 -7.95 -18.36
CA LEU A 89 -23.59 -8.32 -19.77
C LEU A 89 -24.54 -9.52 -19.87
#